data_AF-A0A3N5TI00-F1
#
_entry.id   AF-A0A3N5TI00-F1
#
_cell.length_a   1.000
_cell.length_b   1.000
_cell.length_c   1.000
_cell.angle_alpha   90.00
_cell.angle_beta   90.00
_cell.angle_gamma   90.00
#
_symmetry.space_group_name_H-M   'P 1'
#
loop_
_entity.id
_entity.type
_entity.pdbx_description
1 polymer ?
#
loop_
_entity_poly.entity_id
_entity_poly.type
_entity_poly.pdbx_seq_one_letter_code
_entity_poly.pdbx_strand_id
1 'polypeptide(L)'
;MTLDTAAQVRLRITDFPAVADLTFYGDGRDSAFGLAQGAAAYRNITSGSAYVLASNIWSATGCTFNTSGWVTFSGVISANTAFRTRFVHSVFSDEEIGHFTAVGGSVAGAALQAVHALMFDGLKRAKWAAPDGSTYDDTAALAQLKTLYDTLKEELADADVANGGFVSWAEGQGDHW
;
A
#
# COMPACT_ATOMS: atom_id res chain seq x y z
N MET A 1 8.83 -21.95 2.60
CA MET A 1 8.32 -21.09 1.52
C MET A 1 9.10 -19.79 1.60
N THR A 2 9.89 -19.47 0.57
CA THR A 2 10.74 -18.26 0.57
C THR A 2 9.88 -17.09 0.10
N LEU A 3 9.88 -15.98 0.83
CA LEU A 3 9.20 -14.74 0.39
C LEU A 3 9.95 -14.15 -0.81
N ASP A 4 9.22 -13.67 -1.81
CA ASP A 4 9.82 -12.89 -2.87
C ASP A 4 10.28 -11.51 -2.36
N THR A 5 11.08 -10.81 -3.15
CA THR A 5 11.63 -9.49 -2.78
C THR A 5 10.53 -8.47 -2.47
N ALA A 6 9.43 -8.46 -3.23
CA ALA A 6 8.35 -7.52 -3.04
C ALA A 6 7.63 -7.74 -1.69
N ALA A 7 7.36 -9.00 -1.34
CA ALA A 7 6.79 -9.40 -0.07
C ALA A 7 7.73 -9.09 1.11
N GLN A 8 9.05 -9.25 0.92
CA GLN A 8 10.04 -8.85 1.93
C GLN A 8 10.05 -7.32 2.15
N VAL A 9 9.96 -6.52 1.09
CA VAL A 9 9.87 -5.05 1.19
C VAL A 9 8.59 -4.64 1.89
N ARG A 10 7.42 -5.18 1.47
CA ARG A 10 6.12 -4.92 2.10
C ARG A 10 6.12 -5.25 3.60
N LEU A 11 6.73 -6.39 3.97
CA LEU A 11 6.91 -6.79 5.37
C LEU A 11 7.74 -5.77 6.16
N ARG A 12 8.86 -5.30 5.60
CA ARG A 12 9.77 -4.34 6.24
C ARG A 12 9.13 -2.98 6.48
N ILE A 13 8.31 -2.50 5.54
CA ILE A 13 7.59 -1.24 5.69
C ILE A 13 6.22 -1.41 6.31
N THR A 14 5.84 -2.62 6.73
CA THR A 14 4.51 -2.97 7.26
C THR A 14 3.33 -2.60 6.35
N ASP A 15 3.53 -2.53 5.03
CA ASP A 15 2.47 -2.33 4.02
C ASP A 15 1.88 -3.67 3.57
N PHE A 16 1.20 -4.35 4.49
CA PHE A 16 0.56 -5.63 4.20
C PHE A 16 -0.76 -5.42 3.44
N PRO A 17 -1.08 -6.29 2.47
CA PRO A 17 -2.40 -6.33 1.87
C PRO A 17 -3.47 -6.53 2.96
N ALA A 18 -4.36 -5.55 3.11
CA ALA A 18 -5.43 -5.54 4.09
C ALA A 18 -6.76 -5.86 3.42
N VAL A 19 -7.64 -6.56 4.14
CA VAL A 19 -9.00 -6.86 3.69
C VAL A 19 -9.94 -5.80 4.24
N ALA A 20 -10.63 -5.10 3.35
CA ALA A 20 -11.74 -4.23 3.70
C ALA A 20 -13.07 -4.92 3.38
N ASP A 21 -14.07 -4.68 4.22
CA ASP A 21 -15.42 -5.20 4.06
C ASP A 21 -16.43 -4.11 4.39
N LEU A 22 -17.11 -3.63 3.35
CA LEU A 22 -17.91 -2.41 3.40
C LEU A 22 -19.31 -2.68 2.87
N THR A 23 -20.31 -2.06 3.51
CA THR A 23 -21.69 -2.10 3.07
C THR A 23 -22.15 -0.71 2.66
N PHE A 24 -22.76 -0.64 1.47
CA PHE A 24 -23.27 0.57 0.86
C PHE A 24 -24.72 0.35 0.40
N TYR A 25 -25.34 1.41 -0.12
CA TYR A 25 -26.69 1.36 -0.67
C TYR A 25 -26.68 1.87 -2.11
N GLY A 26 -27.39 1.16 -2.99
CA GLY A 26 -27.61 1.60 -4.36
C GLY A 26 -28.46 2.85 -4.43
N ASP A 27 -28.22 3.68 -5.44
CA ASP A 27 -28.95 4.91 -5.72
C ASP A 27 -30.05 4.73 -6.79
N GLY A 28 -30.11 3.56 -7.43
CA GLY A 28 -31.05 3.24 -8.51
C GLY A 28 -30.70 3.84 -9.86
N ARG A 29 -29.50 4.42 -10.03
CA ARG A 29 -29.10 5.11 -11.28
C ARG A 29 -27.71 4.71 -11.73
N ASP A 30 -26.78 4.61 -10.81
CA ASP A 30 -25.39 4.32 -11.11
C ASP A 30 -25.09 2.81 -10.96
N SER A 31 -24.14 2.35 -11.76
CA SER A 31 -23.56 1.00 -11.65
C SER A 31 -22.15 1.03 -11.08
N ALA A 32 -21.55 2.21 -10.90
CA ALA A 32 -20.20 2.38 -10.40
C ALA A 32 -20.21 3.17 -9.08
N PHE A 33 -19.52 2.64 -8.07
CA PHE A 33 -19.49 3.20 -6.73
C PHE A 33 -18.06 3.32 -6.23
N GLY A 34 -17.72 4.45 -5.62
CA GLY A 34 -16.44 4.66 -4.94
C GLY A 34 -16.44 3.95 -3.58
N LEU A 35 -15.40 3.17 -3.31
CA LEU A 35 -15.30 2.32 -2.11
C LEU A 35 -14.89 3.09 -0.85
N ALA A 36 -14.53 4.37 -0.97
CA ALA A 36 -14.47 5.34 0.11
C ALA A 36 -14.28 6.74 -0.50
N GLN A 37 -14.58 7.79 0.28
CA GLN A 37 -14.41 9.18 -0.13
C GLN A 37 -13.37 9.89 0.74
N GLY A 38 -12.65 10.86 0.17
CA GLY A 38 -11.66 11.67 0.88
C GLY A 38 -10.38 10.92 1.24
N ALA A 39 -9.80 11.22 2.41
CA ALA A 39 -8.53 10.64 2.87
C ALA A 39 -8.59 9.11 3.06
N ALA A 40 -9.78 8.54 3.27
CA ALA A 40 -10.02 7.11 3.42
C ALA A 40 -10.19 6.37 2.08
N ALA A 41 -10.04 7.04 0.92
CA ALA A 41 -10.20 6.40 -0.38
C ALA A 41 -9.21 5.23 -0.55
N TYR A 42 -9.75 4.00 -0.59
CA TYR A 42 -8.99 2.79 -0.85
C TYR A 42 -8.34 2.84 -2.24
N ARG A 43 -7.08 2.41 -2.33
CA ARG A 43 -6.27 2.37 -3.57
C ARG A 43 -5.52 1.05 -3.65
N ASN A 44 -4.98 0.75 -4.82
CA ASN A 44 -4.22 -0.47 -5.10
C ASN A 44 -5.01 -1.73 -4.76
N ILE A 45 -6.27 -1.75 -5.20
CA ILE A 45 -7.12 -2.94 -5.04
C ILE A 45 -6.63 -4.03 -5.97
N THR A 46 -6.29 -5.19 -5.42
CA THR A 46 -5.74 -6.33 -6.16
C THR A 46 -6.77 -7.42 -6.42
N SER A 47 -7.78 -7.53 -5.55
CA SER A 47 -8.87 -8.49 -5.71
C SER A 47 -10.09 -8.05 -4.92
N GLY A 48 -11.27 -8.51 -5.32
CA GLY A 48 -12.49 -8.22 -4.60
C GLY A 48 -13.68 -9.06 -5.06
N SER A 49 -14.72 -9.05 -4.23
CA SER A 49 -16.02 -9.65 -4.50
C SER A 49 -17.10 -8.69 -4.01
N ALA A 50 -18.24 -8.68 -4.71
CA ALA A 50 -19.41 -7.93 -4.29
C ALA A 50 -20.66 -8.80 -4.22
N TYR A 51 -21.54 -8.42 -3.30
CA TYR A 51 -22.78 -9.12 -3.01
C TYR A 51 -23.89 -8.09 -2.95
N VAL A 52 -25.05 -8.42 -3.52
CA VAL A 52 -26.24 -7.56 -3.45
C VAL A 52 -27.27 -8.27 -2.58
N LEU A 53 -27.94 -7.52 -1.71
CA LEU A 53 -28.99 -8.06 -0.85
C LEU A 53 -30.29 -8.20 -1.66
N ALA A 54 -30.73 -9.45 -1.86
CA ALA A 54 -32.00 -9.75 -2.51
C ALA A 54 -32.79 -10.72 -1.63
N SER A 55 -34.05 -10.40 -1.32
CA SER A 55 -34.90 -11.22 -0.46
C SER A 55 -34.26 -11.58 0.89
N ASN A 56 -33.57 -10.63 1.52
CA ASN A 56 -32.81 -10.80 2.77
C ASN A 56 -31.64 -11.81 2.70
N ILE A 57 -31.18 -12.16 1.50
CA ILE A 57 -30.03 -13.05 1.27
C ILE A 57 -28.97 -12.30 0.46
N TRP A 58 -27.70 -12.43 0.86
CA TRP A 58 -26.57 -11.92 0.08
C TRP A 58 -26.33 -12.84 -1.12
N SER A 59 -26.54 -12.32 -2.32
CA SER A 59 -26.20 -13.02 -3.56
C SER A 59 -24.94 -12.42 -4.16
N ALA A 60 -23.99 -13.27 -4.57
CA ALA A 60 -22.84 -12.83 -5.36
C ALA A 60 -23.33 -12.13 -6.63
N THR A 61 -22.64 -11.08 -7.05
CA THR A 61 -22.96 -10.32 -8.26
C THR A 61 -21.70 -10.06 -9.07
N GLY A 62 -21.84 -10.12 -10.39
CA GLY A 62 -20.76 -9.76 -11.32
C GLY A 62 -20.36 -8.31 -11.14
N CYS A 63 -19.10 -8.09 -10.80
CA CYS A 63 -18.51 -6.77 -10.65
C CYS A 63 -17.04 -6.79 -11.05
N THR A 64 -16.52 -5.61 -11.34
CA THR A 64 -15.10 -5.37 -11.55
C THR A 64 -14.61 -4.32 -10.55
N PHE A 65 -13.44 -4.57 -9.98
CA PHE A 65 -12.75 -3.62 -9.12
C PHE A 65 -11.63 -2.98 -9.92
N ASN A 66 -11.45 -1.67 -9.79
CA ASN A 66 -10.27 -1.00 -10.32
C ASN A 66 -9.28 -0.65 -9.20
N THR A 67 -8.01 -0.50 -9.56
CA THR A 67 -6.94 -0.10 -8.63
C THR A 67 -7.17 1.29 -8.02
N SER A 68 -8.03 2.10 -8.64
CA SER A 68 -8.36 3.45 -8.21
C SER A 68 -9.42 3.54 -7.10
N GLY A 69 -9.96 2.41 -6.63
CA GLY A 69 -10.92 2.40 -5.52
C GLY A 69 -12.40 2.42 -5.94
N TRP A 70 -12.71 1.95 -7.14
CA TRP A 70 -14.08 1.84 -7.63
C TRP A 70 -14.49 0.38 -7.82
N VAL A 71 -15.76 0.11 -7.54
CA VAL A 71 -16.46 -1.11 -7.95
C VAL A 71 -17.46 -0.75 -9.03
N THR A 72 -17.47 -1.52 -10.12
CA THR A 72 -18.46 -1.39 -11.19
C THR A 72 -19.23 -2.69 -11.30
N PHE A 73 -20.54 -2.62 -11.13
CA PHE A 73 -21.46 -3.74 -11.29
C PHE A 73 -21.87 -3.90 -12.75
N SER A 74 -22.21 -5.12 -13.16
CA SER A 74 -22.72 -5.39 -14.51
C SER A 74 -24.09 -4.75 -14.80
N GLY A 75 -24.79 -4.26 -13.77
CA GLY A 75 -26.07 -3.57 -13.87
C GLY A 75 -26.23 -2.51 -12.79
N VAL A 76 -27.26 -1.67 -12.95
CA VAL A 76 -27.61 -0.63 -11.96
C VAL A 76 -28.16 -1.31 -10.71
N ILE A 77 -27.62 -0.95 -9.56
CA ILE A 77 -28.13 -1.43 -8.26
C ILE A 77 -29.38 -0.63 -7.93
N SER A 78 -30.49 -1.32 -7.66
CA SER A 78 -31.76 -0.68 -7.32
C SER A 78 -31.62 0.26 -6.11
N ALA A 79 -32.40 1.35 -6.13
CA ALA A 79 -32.36 2.35 -5.06
C ALA A 79 -32.64 1.71 -3.69
N ASN A 80 -31.89 2.13 -2.68
CA ASN A 80 -31.96 1.64 -1.29
C ASN A 80 -31.70 0.13 -1.13
N THR A 81 -31.17 -0.54 -2.15
CA THR A 81 -30.74 -1.93 -2.03
C THR A 81 -29.33 -1.97 -1.46
N ALA A 82 -29.15 -2.67 -0.34
CA ALA A 82 -27.84 -2.83 0.26
C ALA A 82 -26.94 -3.70 -0.62
N PHE A 83 -25.70 -3.27 -0.80
CA PHE A 83 -24.66 -4.08 -1.41
C PHE A 83 -23.42 -4.09 -0.52
N ARG A 84 -22.75 -5.24 -0.48
CA ARG A 84 -21.54 -5.48 0.31
C ARG A 84 -20.39 -5.71 -0.63
N THR A 85 -19.25 -5.11 -0.33
CA THR A 85 -18.00 -5.28 -1.08
C THR A 85 -16.91 -5.75 -0.13
N ARG A 86 -16.19 -6.78 -0.53
CA ARG A 86 -15.04 -7.30 0.20
C ARG A 86 -13.85 -7.35 -0.74
N PHE A 87 -12.79 -6.62 -0.42
CA PHE A 87 -11.64 -6.45 -1.31
C PHE A 87 -10.32 -6.35 -0.55
N VAL A 88 -9.23 -6.62 -1.26
CA VAL A 88 -7.86 -6.52 -0.75
C VAL A 88 -7.22 -5.25 -1.30
N HIS A 89 -6.62 -4.46 -0.43
CA HIS A 89 -5.94 -3.20 -0.79
C HIS A 89 -4.60 -3.05 -0.07
N SER A 90 -3.74 -2.17 -0.57
CA SER A 90 -2.45 -1.81 0.03
C SER A 90 -2.14 -0.31 -0.16
N VAL A 91 -1.21 0.23 0.61
CA VAL A 91 -0.79 1.63 0.48
C VAL A 91 0.02 1.84 -0.80
N PHE A 92 0.93 0.90 -1.10
CA PHE A 92 1.71 0.92 -2.34
C PHE A 92 1.20 -0.10 -3.36
N SER A 93 1.19 0.29 -4.63
CA SER A 93 0.91 -0.61 -5.74
C SER A 93 2.08 -1.57 -5.97
N ASP A 94 1.83 -2.68 -6.66
CA ASP A 94 2.91 -3.61 -7.00
C ASP A 94 3.94 -2.99 -7.95
N GLU A 95 3.52 -2.07 -8.81
CA GLU A 95 4.41 -1.28 -9.66
C GLU A 95 5.29 -0.32 -8.85
N GLU A 96 4.74 0.32 -7.81
CA GLU A 96 5.52 1.18 -6.91
C GLU A 96 6.57 0.37 -6.14
N ILE A 97 6.19 -0.79 -5.60
CA ILE A 97 7.13 -1.71 -4.96
C ILE A 97 8.19 -2.18 -5.96
N GLY A 98 7.79 -2.52 -7.18
CA GLY A 98 8.71 -2.86 -8.27
C GLY A 98 9.72 -1.73 -8.55
N HIS A 99 9.24 -0.50 -8.63
CA HIS A 99 10.11 0.68 -8.80
C HIS A 99 11.09 0.85 -7.64
N PHE A 100 10.64 0.72 -6.39
CA PHE A 100 11.53 0.80 -5.22
C PHE A 100 12.59 -0.30 -5.23
N THR A 101 12.23 -1.52 -5.63
CA THR A 101 13.21 -2.62 -5.77
C THR A 101 14.24 -2.35 -6.85
N ALA A 102 13.82 -1.75 -7.99
CA ALA A 102 14.73 -1.40 -9.07
C ALA A 102 15.70 -0.27 -8.69
N VAL A 103 15.23 0.74 -7.95
CA VAL A 103 16.05 1.88 -7.53
C VAL A 103 16.93 1.54 -6.32
N GLY A 104 16.38 0.82 -5.34
CA GLY A 104 17.05 0.53 -4.08
C GLY A 104 18.13 -0.56 -4.18
N GLY A 105 18.09 -1.40 -5.22
CA GLY A 105 19.07 -2.47 -5.49
C GLY A 105 19.10 -3.62 -4.48
N SER A 106 18.51 -3.44 -3.30
CA SER A 106 18.39 -4.41 -2.21
C SER A 106 17.04 -4.25 -1.50
N VAL A 107 16.66 -5.22 -0.66
CA VAL A 107 15.43 -5.13 0.15
C VAL A 107 15.46 -3.93 1.09
N ALA A 108 16.59 -3.69 1.78
CA ALA A 108 16.75 -2.55 2.68
C ALA A 108 16.71 -1.22 1.92
N GLY A 109 17.38 -1.15 0.75
CA GLY A 109 17.34 0.03 -0.12
C GLY A 109 15.95 0.33 -0.65
N ALA A 110 15.21 -0.70 -1.07
CA ALA A 110 13.83 -0.55 -1.53
C ALA A 110 12.89 -0.11 -0.40
N ALA A 111 13.03 -0.70 0.79
CA ALA A 111 12.29 -0.28 1.97
C ALA A 111 12.59 1.19 2.32
N LEU A 112 13.85 1.63 2.20
CA LEU A 112 14.22 3.03 2.44
C LEU A 112 13.51 3.98 1.47
N GLN A 113 13.43 3.63 0.18
CA GLN A 113 12.69 4.44 -0.82
C GLN A 113 11.20 4.51 -0.51
N ALA A 114 10.59 3.40 -0.09
CA ALA A 114 9.20 3.39 0.33
C ALA A 114 8.96 4.24 1.59
N VAL A 115 9.87 4.21 2.56
CA VAL A 115 9.81 5.07 3.77
C VAL A 115 9.92 6.54 3.39
N HIS A 116 10.82 6.91 2.47
CA HIS A 116 10.89 8.27 1.93
C HIS A 116 9.56 8.71 1.31
N ALA A 117 8.91 7.84 0.54
CA ALA A 117 7.61 8.14 -0.05
C ALA A 117 6.53 8.37 1.04
N LEU A 118 6.52 7.57 2.12
CA LEU A 118 5.62 7.77 3.26
C LEU A 118 5.94 9.06 4.05
N MET A 119 7.21 9.45 4.15
CA MET A 119 7.59 10.69 4.84
C MET A 119 7.20 11.94 4.04
N PHE A 120 7.22 11.86 2.70
CA PHE A 120 6.85 12.97 1.82
C PHE A 120 5.34 13.11 1.65
N ASP A 121 4.62 11.99 1.48
CA ASP A 121 3.17 11.99 1.20
C ASP A 121 2.36 11.73 2.48
N GLY A 122 1.81 12.81 3.06
CA GLY A 122 0.97 12.74 4.25
C GLY A 122 -0.33 11.95 4.07
N LEU A 123 -0.88 11.87 2.85
CA LEU A 123 -2.10 11.07 2.60
C LEU A 123 -1.77 9.58 2.57
N LYS A 124 -0.64 9.19 1.99
CA LYS A 124 -0.16 7.80 2.06
C LYS A 124 0.19 7.41 3.48
N ARG A 125 0.84 8.31 4.23
CA ARG A 125 1.14 8.09 5.65
C ARG A 125 -0.10 7.92 6.51
N ALA A 126 -1.13 8.73 6.30
CA ALA A 126 -2.42 8.58 6.96
C ALA A 126 -3.03 7.19 6.71
N LYS A 127 -3.00 6.72 5.46
CA LYS A 127 -3.51 5.40 5.10
C LYS A 127 -2.67 4.25 5.66
N TRP A 128 -1.36 4.45 5.78
CA TRP A 128 -0.44 3.48 6.34
C TRP A 128 -0.63 3.33 7.86
N ALA A 129 -0.75 4.44 8.59
CA ALA A 129 -0.90 4.43 10.04
C ALA A 129 -2.32 4.11 10.52
N ALA A 130 -3.35 4.52 9.75
CA ALA A 130 -4.76 4.34 10.09
C ALA A 130 -5.57 3.81 8.87
N PRO A 131 -5.32 2.57 8.42
CA PRO A 131 -5.95 2.00 7.23
C PRO A 131 -7.47 1.78 7.36
N ASP A 132 -7.96 1.70 8.60
CA ASP A 132 -9.38 1.58 8.95
C ASP A 132 -10.09 2.95 9.07
N GLY A 133 -9.36 4.05 8.86
CA GLY A 133 -9.89 5.40 9.05
C GLY A 133 -10.04 5.82 10.52
N SER A 134 -9.39 5.11 11.45
CA SER A 134 -9.28 5.52 12.86
C SER A 134 -8.53 6.84 13.02
N THR A 135 -8.45 7.34 14.26
CA THR A 135 -7.80 8.62 14.55
C THR A 135 -6.34 8.60 14.13
N TYR A 136 -6.02 9.44 13.15
CA TYR A 136 -4.68 9.61 12.62
C TYR A 136 -3.88 10.64 13.41
N ASP A 137 -2.71 10.25 13.92
CA ASP A 137 -1.70 11.14 14.49
C ASP A 137 -0.45 11.17 13.59
N ASP A 138 -0.32 12.24 12.81
CA ASP A 138 0.81 12.47 11.89
C ASP A 138 2.15 12.54 12.63
N THR A 139 2.16 13.05 13.86
CA THR A 139 3.39 13.22 14.65
C THR A 139 3.93 11.86 15.08
N ALA A 140 3.05 10.99 15.58
CA ALA A 140 3.40 9.63 15.95
C ALA A 140 3.85 8.81 14.72
N ALA A 141 3.13 8.91 13.60
CA ALA A 141 3.49 8.22 12.37
C ALA A 141 4.86 8.67 11.83
N LEU A 142 5.13 9.98 11.82
CA LEU A 142 6.44 10.50 11.41
C LEU A 142 7.57 10.05 12.33
N ALA A 143 7.35 10.00 13.64
CA ALA A 143 8.35 9.50 14.59
C ALA A 143 8.69 8.03 14.30
N GLN A 144 7.69 7.19 14.06
CA GLN A 144 7.89 5.78 13.70
C GLN A 144 8.67 5.63 12.38
N LEU A 145 8.28 6.39 11.35
CA LEU A 145 8.96 6.37 10.05
C LEU A 145 10.41 6.85 10.15
N LYS A 146 10.69 7.82 11.01
CA LYS A 146 12.06 8.28 11.26
C LYS A 146 12.92 7.17 11.89
N THR A 147 12.40 6.47 12.90
CA THR A 147 13.12 5.33 13.49
C THR A 147 13.39 4.23 12.47
N LEU A 148 12.39 3.91 11.63
CA LEU A 148 12.55 2.93 10.56
C LEU A 148 13.58 3.39 9.53
N TYR A 149 13.56 4.66 9.14
CA TYR A 149 14.54 5.27 8.25
C TYR A 149 15.97 5.15 8.79
N ASP A 150 16.20 5.56 10.04
CA ASP A 150 17.52 5.53 10.66
C ASP A 150 18.06 4.08 10.73
N THR A 151 17.20 3.12 11.08
CA THR A 151 17.55 1.69 11.12
C THR A 151 17.95 1.16 9.74
N LEU A 152 17.14 1.43 8.70
CA LEU A 152 17.43 0.97 7.33
C LEU A 152 18.69 1.62 6.75
N LYS A 153 18.96 2.87 7.12
CA LYS A 153 20.18 3.58 6.72
C LYS A 153 21.42 2.98 7.35
N GLU A 154 21.34 2.61 8.63
CA GLU A 154 22.42 1.90 9.33
C GLU A 154 22.66 0.52 8.71
N GLU A 155 21.61 -0.27 8.45
CA GLU A 155 21.72 -1.57 7.77
C GLU A 155 22.41 -1.45 6.40
N LEU A 156 22.11 -0.40 5.63
CA LEU A 156 22.76 -0.16 4.34
C LEU A 156 24.23 0.25 4.48
N ALA A 157 24.55 1.07 5.48
CA ALA A 157 25.93 1.44 5.77
C ALA A 157 26.75 0.20 6.16
N ASP A 158 26.23 -0.64 7.05
CA ASP A 158 26.88 -1.88 7.47
C ASP A 158 27.10 -2.85 6.30
N ALA A 159 26.11 -2.96 5.40
CA ALA A 159 26.24 -3.77 4.19
C ALA A 159 27.33 -3.24 3.23
N ASP A 160 27.46 -1.91 3.09
CA ASP A 160 28.49 -1.30 2.28
C ASP A 160 29.89 -1.53 2.87
N VAL A 161 30.03 -1.39 4.19
CA VAL A 161 31.26 -1.73 4.92
C VAL A 161 31.65 -3.18 4.71
N ALA A 162 30.69 -4.11 4.84
CA ALA A 162 30.93 -5.55 4.65
C ALA A 162 31.34 -5.90 3.21
N ASN A 163 30.86 -5.15 2.22
CA ASN A 163 31.20 -5.33 0.80
C ASN A 163 32.51 -4.64 0.40
N GLY A 164 33.27 -4.09 1.35
CA GLY A 164 34.56 -3.45 1.08
C GLY A 164 34.44 -2.00 0.62
N GLY A 165 33.34 -1.30 0.94
CA GLY A 165 33.15 0.12 0.61
C GLY A 165 34.30 1.01 1.08
N PHE A 166 34.89 0.72 2.24
CA PHE A 166 36.10 1.43 2.71
C PHE A 166 37.34 1.19 1.84
N VAL A 167 37.50 -0.01 1.28
CA VAL A 167 38.62 -0.35 0.40
C VAL A 167 38.44 0.35 -0.95
N SER A 168 37.23 0.30 -1.52
CA SER A 168 36.90 1.00 -2.77
C SER A 168 37.03 2.54 -2.63
N TRP A 169 36.59 3.11 -1.51
CA TRP A 169 36.79 4.54 -1.22
C TRP A 169 38.27 4.90 -1.05
N ALA A 170 39.05 4.07 -0.34
CA ALA A 170 40.48 4.30 -0.14
C ALA A 170 41.27 4.17 -1.46
N GLU A 171 40.92 3.22 -2.33
CA GLU A 171 41.51 3.06 -3.66
C GLU A 171 41.23 4.29 -4.55
N GLY A 172 40.01 4.84 -4.51
CA GLY A 172 39.67 6.06 -5.25
C GLY A 172 40.38 7.33 -4.78
N GLN A 173 40.92 7.36 -3.55
CA GLN A 173 41.77 8.47 -3.06
C GLN A 173 43.25 8.29 -3.45
N GLY A 174 43.67 7.07 -3.80
CA GLY A 174 45.06 6.72 -4.10
C GLY A 174 45.54 7.12 -5.50
N ASP A 175 44.61 7.33 -6.44
CA ASP A 175 44.91 7.58 -7.87
C ASP A 175 45.16 9.07 -8.23
N HIS A 176 45.32 9.94 -7.22
CA HIS A 176 45.57 11.38 -7.41
C HIS A 176 47.00 11.83 -7.04
N TRP A 177 48.02 11.11 -7.52
CA TRP A 177 49.42 11.54 -7.40
C TRP A 177 50.19 11.36 -8.72
#